data_AF-M5J4P8-F1
#
_entry.id   AF-M5J4P8-F1
#
_cell.length_a   1.000
_cell.length_b   1.000
_cell.length_c   1.000
_cell.angle_alpha   90.00
_cell.angle_beta   90.00
_cell.angle_gamma   90.00
#
_symmetry.space_group_name_H-M   'P 1'
#
loop_
_entity.id
_entity.type
_entity.pdbx_description
1 polymer ?
#
loop_
_entity_poly.entity_id
_entity_poly.type
_entity_poly.pdbx_seq_one_letter_code
_entity_poly.pdbx_strand_id
1 'polypeptide(L)' 'MDPQRKEIRKDIKNMLKTYAFSDSMLDVITEYAIKFESIPPFGFYLVKEEDLLRCIAENKTYDDLFIDPNIIV' A
#
# COMPACT_ATOMS: atom_id res chain seq x y z
N MET A 1 3.05 17.67 10.72
CA MET A 1 3.14 16.72 9.58
C MET A 1 4.60 16.58 9.23
N ASP A 2 5.10 15.36 9.22
CA ASP A 2 6.47 15.02 8.84
C ASP A 2 6.77 15.47 7.39
N PRO A 3 7.81 16.29 7.14
CA PRO A 3 8.21 16.71 5.80
C PRO A 3 8.47 15.53 4.85
N GLN A 4 9.05 14.44 5.36
CA GLN A 4 9.38 13.23 4.59
C GLN A 4 8.10 12.53 4.11
N ARG A 5 7.09 12.42 4.99
CA ARG A 5 5.77 11.87 4.62
C ARG A 5 5.12 12.64 3.47
N LYS A 6 5.24 13.97 3.47
CA LYS A 6 4.66 14.80 2.39
C LYS A 6 5.33 14.55 1.05
N GLU A 7 6.64 14.38 1.02
CA GLU A 7 7.38 14.06 -0.20
C GLU A 7 7.00 12.66 -0.71
N ILE A 8 7.02 11.65 0.15
CA ILE A 8 6.64 10.27 -0.22
C ILE A 8 5.20 10.24 -0.78
N ARG A 9 4.26 10.94 -0.13
CA ARG A 9 2.87 11.03 -0.62
C ARG A 9 2.80 11.67 -2.01
N LYS A 10 3.58 12.72 -2.25
CA LYS A 10 3.64 13.41 -3.56
C LYS A 10 4.20 12.48 -4.63
N ASP A 11 5.26 11.74 -4.32
CA ASP A 11 5.89 10.79 -5.23
C ASP A 11 4.94 9.64 -5.57
N ILE A 12 4.26 9.07 -4.57
CA ILE A 12 3.23 8.04 -4.75
C ILE A 12 2.09 8.56 -5.63
N LYS A 13 1.57 9.76 -5.35
CA LYS A 13 0.52 10.37 -6.16
C LYS A 13 0.95 10.57 -7.62
N ASN A 14 2.20 10.95 -7.86
CA ASN A 14 2.73 11.11 -9.21
C ASN A 14 2.93 9.76 -9.93
N MET A 15 3.45 8.76 -9.22
CA MET A 15 3.65 7.41 -9.74
C MET A 15 2.32 6.73 -10.08
N LEU A 16 1.30 6.91 -9.24
CA LEU A 16 -0.03 6.31 -9.40
C LEU A 16 -1.03 7.25 -10.07
N LYS A 17 -0.58 8.32 -10.74
CA LYS A 17 -1.46 9.34 -11.35
C LYS A 17 -2.46 8.79 -12.38
N THR A 18 -2.18 7.61 -12.93
CA THR A 18 -3.06 6.88 -13.86
C THR A 18 -4.26 6.25 -13.15
N TYR A 19 -4.17 6.05 -11.84
CA TYR A 19 -5.23 5.51 -11.01
C TYR A 19 -5.97 6.67 -10.33
N ALA A 20 -7.29 6.67 -10.42
CA ALA A 20 -8.15 7.67 -9.79
C ALA A 20 -8.37 7.34 -8.30
N PHE A 21 -7.29 7.35 -7.49
CA PHE A 21 -7.40 7.10 -6.05
C PHE A 21 -7.93 8.30 -5.28
N SER A 22 -8.72 8.02 -4.24
CA SER A 22 -9.15 9.03 -3.27
C SER A 22 -7.96 9.52 -2.44
N ASP A 23 -8.08 10.69 -1.82
CA ASP A 23 -7.04 11.19 -0.91
C ASP A 23 -6.82 10.26 0.30
N SER A 24 -7.89 9.62 0.81
CA SER A 24 -7.80 8.61 1.89
C SER A 24 -6.96 7.42 1.47
N MET A 25 -7.24 6.85 0.29
CA MET A 25 -6.48 5.73 -0.25
C MET A 25 -5.02 6.11 -0.45
N LEU A 26 -4.72 7.29 -1.00
CA LEU A 26 -3.34 7.77 -1.15
C LEU A 26 -2.61 7.90 0.19
N ASP A 27 -3.30 8.35 1.24
CA ASP A 27 -2.73 8.41 2.58
C ASP A 27 -2.43 7.01 3.12
N VAL A 28 -3.34 6.04 2.98
CA VAL A 28 -3.11 4.65 3.40
C VAL A 28 -1.97 3.99 2.61
N ILE A 29 -1.89 4.22 1.30
CA ILE A 29 -0.77 3.74 0.46
C ILE A 29 0.55 4.36 0.95
N THR A 30 0.54 5.64 1.33
CA THR A 30 1.72 6.31 1.86
C THR A 30 2.17 5.69 3.18
N GLU A 31 1.24 5.43 4.11
CA GLU A 31 1.58 4.77 5.37
C GLU A 31 2.11 3.35 5.14
N TYR A 32 1.49 2.58 4.24
CA TYR A 32 1.98 1.26 3.85
C TYR A 32 3.41 1.36 3.31
N ALA A 33 3.66 2.30 2.41
CA ALA A 33 4.97 2.47 1.77
C ALA A 33 6.07 2.92 2.73
N ILE A 34 5.73 3.78 3.70
CA ILE A 34 6.66 4.17 4.76
C ILE A 34 6.99 2.96 5.64
N LYS A 35 5.97 2.16 6.00
CA LYS A 35 6.13 1.05 6.94
C LYS A 35 6.89 -0.14 6.36
N PHE A 36 6.60 -0.49 5.11
CA PHE A 36 7.15 -1.68 4.45
C PHE A 36 8.19 -1.36 3.39
N GLU A 37 8.58 -0.08 3.26
CA GLU A 37 9.54 0.42 2.26
C GLU A 37 9.22 -0.06 0.82
N SER A 38 7.93 -0.27 0.53
CA SER A 38 7.43 -0.89 -0.71
C SER A 38 6.03 -0.41 -1.08
N ILE A 39 5.70 -0.48 -2.37
CA ILE A 39 4.38 -0.04 -2.86
C ILE A 39 3.46 -1.26 -2.99
N PRO A 40 2.16 -1.13 -2.67
CA PRO A 40 1.22 -2.23 -2.87
C PRO A 40 1.19 -2.75 -4.32
N PRO A 41 0.99 -4.06 -4.53
CA PRO A 41 1.03 -4.71 -5.84
C PRO A 41 -0.24 -4.47 -6.68
N PHE A 42 -0.54 -3.21 -7.03
CA PHE A 42 -1.74 -2.79 -7.80
C PHE A 42 -1.92 -3.48 -9.16
N GLY A 43 -0.84 -4.03 -9.75
CA GLY A 43 -0.89 -4.76 -11.02
C GLY A 43 -1.25 -6.24 -10.89
N PHE A 44 -1.14 -6.81 -9.69
CA PHE A 44 -1.39 -8.23 -9.41
C PHE A 44 -2.68 -8.43 -8.62
N TYR A 45 -3.06 -7.46 -7.78
CA TYR A 45 -4.23 -7.53 -6.92
C TYR A 45 -5.12 -6.32 -7.09
N LEU A 46 -6.43 -6.51 -6.90
CA LEU A 46 -7.36 -5.41 -6.69
C LEU A 46 -7.16 -4.86 -5.28
N VAL A 47 -6.20 -3.95 -5.13
CA VAL A 47 -5.82 -3.40 -3.82
C VAL A 47 -6.95 -2.57 -3.22
N LYS A 48 -7.34 -2.90 -1.98
CA LYS A 48 -8.39 -2.19 -1.23
C LYS A 48 -7.80 -1.46 -0.04
N GLU A 49 -8.43 -0.34 0.34
CA GLU A 49 -8.03 0.45 1.50
C GLU A 49 -8.03 -0.39 2.80
N GLU A 50 -9.08 -1.21 2.99
CA GLU A 50 -9.24 -2.10 4.15
C GLU A 50 -8.10 -3.12 4.30
N ASP A 51 -7.67 -3.71 3.17
CA ASP A 51 -6.58 -4.69 3.15
C ASP A 51 -5.24 -4.01 3.49
N LEU A 52 -4.99 -2.81 2.98
CA LEU A 52 -3.79 -2.04 3.32
C LEU A 52 -3.76 -1.63 4.79
N LEU A 53 -4.90 -1.20 5.34
CA LEU A 53 -5.01 -0.92 6.77
C LEU A 53 -4.74 -2.16 7.61
N ARG A 54 -5.26 -3.32 7.17
CA ARG A 54 -4.99 -4.61 7.81
C ARG A 54 -3.51 -5.00 7.74
N CYS A 55 -2.86 -4.83 6.59
CA CYS A 55 -1.42 -5.01 6.44
C CYS A 55 -0.64 -4.18 7.47
N ILE A 56 -0.94 -2.87 7.55
CA ILE A 56 -0.29 -1.94 8.47
C ILE A 56 -0.53 -2.36 9.93
N ALA A 57 -1.76 -2.76 10.28
CA ALA A 57 -2.13 -3.16 11.64
C ALA A 57 -1.47 -4.49 12.06
N GLU A 58 -1.48 -5.49 11.18
CA GLU A 58 -0.91 -6.82 11.43
C GLU A 58 0.59 -6.92 11.18
N ASN A 59 1.21 -5.85 10.67
CA ASN A 59 2.61 -5.83 10.22
C ASN A 59 2.93 -6.94 9.20
N LYS A 60 2.03 -7.09 8.22
CA LYS A 60 2.10 -8.06 7.12
C LYS A 60 2.06 -7.32 5.80
N THR A 61 2.87 -7.72 4.83
CA THR A 61 2.80 -7.19 3.47
C THR A 61 1.52 -7.68 2.77
N TYR A 62 1.20 -7.11 1.61
CA TYR A 62 0.08 -7.57 0.80
C TYR A 62 0.28 -9.04 0.39
N ASP A 63 1.51 -9.44 0.05
CA ASP A 63 1.82 -10.83 -0.29
C ASP A 63 1.53 -11.76 0.90
N ASP A 64 1.90 -11.37 2.12
CA ASP A 64 1.63 -12.16 3.33
C ASP A 64 0.12 -12.35 3.63
N LEU A 65 -0.75 -11.47 3.15
CA LEU A 65 -2.20 -11.62 3.31
C LEU A 65 -2.80 -12.67 2.35
N PHE A 66 -2.19 -12.85 1.17
CA PHE A 66 -2.74 -13.68 0.09
C PHE A 66 -1.86 -14.88 -0.29
N ILE A 67 -0.68 -15.02 0.30
CA ILE A 67 0.04 -16.30 0.36
C ILE A 67 -0.82 -17.23 1.23
N ASP A 68 -1.55 -18.13 0.58
CA ASP A 68 -2.15 -19.28 1.26
C ASP A 68 -1.01 -20.22 1.66
N PRO A 69 -0.76 -20.45 2.96
CA PRO A 69 0.29 -21.34 3.42
C PRO A 69 0.09 -22.81 2.98
N ASN A 70 -1.07 -23.15 2.40
CA ASN A 70 -1.36 -24.48 1.84
C ASN A 70 -1.06 -24.60 0.33
N ILE A 71 -0.68 -23.52 -0.35
CA ILE A 71 -0.21 -23.61 -1.75
C ILE A 71 1.28 -23.97 -1.71
N ILE A 72 1.56 -25.27 -1.69
CA ILE A 72 2.89 -25.81 -2.01
C ILE A 72 3.04 -25.70 -3.54
N VAL A 73 3.94 -24.83 -3.99
CA VAL A 73 4.42 -24.77 -5.40
C VAL A 73 5.32 -25.95 -5.73
#